data_AF-U3TUX1-F1
#
_entry.id   AF-U3TUX1-F1
#
_cell.length_a   1.000
_cell.length_b   1.000
_cell.length_c   1.000
_cell.angle_alpha   90.00
_cell.angle_beta   90.00
_cell.angle_gamma   90.00
#
_symmetry.space_group_name_H-M   'P 1'
#
loop_
_entity.id
_entity.type
_entity.pdbx_description
1 polymer ?
#
loop_
_entity_poly.entity_id
_entity_poly.type
_entity_poly.pdbx_seq_one_letter_code
_entity_poly.pdbx_strand_id
1 'polypeptide(L)'
;MDGGPQALIAPGATRQVSFTPDQPAATCWFHPHQHGKTGYQVAQGLAGLVLLEDEASGKLRLPMQWGEDDVPLIFQDKQLT
;
A
#
# COMPACT_ATOMS: atom_id res chain seq x y z
N MET A 1 -2.46 -13.62 5.55
CA MET A 1 -2.88 -12.72 6.65
C MET A 1 -3.41 -11.46 5.98
N ASP A 2 -4.59 -10.96 6.35
CA ASP A 2 -5.20 -9.80 5.70
C ASP A 2 -5.86 -8.86 6.72
N GLY A 3 -6.04 -7.61 6.32
CA GLY A 3 -6.84 -6.60 7.02
C GLY A 3 -8.31 -6.66 6.60
N GLY A 4 -9.16 -5.94 7.32
CA GLY A 4 -10.57 -5.85 6.94
C GLY A 4 -11.51 -5.58 8.10
N PRO A 5 -12.83 -5.63 7.85
CA PRO A 5 -13.82 -5.25 8.85
C PRO A 5 -13.85 -6.18 10.06
N GLN A 6 -13.41 -7.42 9.90
CA GLN A 6 -13.29 -8.42 10.98
C GLN A 6 -12.00 -8.27 11.80
N ALA A 7 -11.11 -7.36 11.39
CA ALA A 7 -9.74 -7.24 11.85
C ALA A 7 -9.43 -5.80 12.33
N LEU A 8 -10.39 -5.17 13.01
CA LEU A 8 -10.30 -3.78 13.48
C LEU A 8 -9.13 -3.61 14.47
N ILE A 9 -8.38 -2.51 14.31
CA ILE A 9 -7.39 -2.04 15.27
C ILE A 9 -8.01 -0.82 15.98
N ALA A 10 -8.23 -0.93 17.29
CA ALA A 10 -8.83 0.15 18.07
C ALA A 10 -7.90 1.37 18.17
N PRO A 11 -8.42 2.59 18.40
CA PRO A 11 -7.58 3.76 18.65
C PRO A 11 -6.58 3.52 19.78
N GLY A 12 -5.30 3.85 19.55
CA GLY A 12 -4.20 3.60 20.50
C GLY A 12 -3.73 2.14 20.58
N ALA A 13 -4.41 1.20 19.94
CA ALA A 13 -3.96 -0.18 19.85
C ALA A 13 -2.98 -0.36 18.68
N THR A 14 -2.20 -1.44 18.74
CA THR A 14 -1.27 -1.84 17.67
C THR A 14 -1.49 -3.31 17.34
N ARG A 15 -1.36 -3.66 16.05
CA ARG A 15 -1.33 -5.04 15.59
C ARG A 15 -0.08 -5.24 14.74
N GLN A 16 0.68 -6.28 15.04
CA GLN A 16 1.83 -6.70 14.24
C GLN A 16 1.43 -7.88 13.36
N VAL A 17 1.84 -7.84 12.09
CA VAL A 17 1.61 -8.90 11.11
C VAL A 17 2.95 -9.21 10.44
N SER A 18 3.30 -10.49 10.39
CA SER A 18 4.46 -10.98 9.67
C SER A 18 3.98 -11.88 8.54
N PHE A 19 4.53 -11.68 7.35
CA PHE A 19 4.33 -12.55 6.20
C PHE A 19 5.55 -12.44 5.28
N THR A 20 5.79 -13.49 4.51
CA THR A 20 6.82 -13.49 3.46
C THR A 20 6.10 -13.36 2.12
N PRO A 21 6.33 -12.27 1.36
CA PRO A 21 5.84 -12.18 0.00
C PRO A 21 6.41 -13.33 -0.84
N ASP A 22 5.54 -14.06 -1.55
CA ASP A 22 5.91 -15.15 -2.46
C ASP A 22 5.16 -14.94 -3.79
N GLN A 23 5.54 -13.87 -4.47
CA GLN A 23 4.98 -13.46 -5.76
C GLN A 23 6.03 -12.66 -6.55
N PRO A 24 5.89 -12.52 -7.88
CA PRO A 24 6.79 -11.72 -8.70
C PRO A 24 6.83 -10.23 -8.30
N ALA A 25 7.87 -9.53 -8.77
CA ALA A 25 7.98 -8.08 -8.63
C ALA A 25 6.71 -7.35 -9.10
N ALA A 26 6.22 -6.41 -8.29
CA ALA A 26 4.97 -5.70 -8.51
C ALA A 26 4.86 -4.42 -7.68
N THR A 27 4.15 -3.42 -8.20
CA THR A 27 3.68 -2.26 -7.42
C THR A 27 2.38 -2.64 -6.71
N CYS A 28 2.50 -3.08 -5.46
CA CYS A 28 1.36 -3.30 -4.58
C CYS A 28 1.08 -2.04 -3.75
N TRP A 29 -0.01 -2.07 -2.98
CA TRP A 29 -0.44 -0.97 -2.14
C TRP A 29 -1.27 -1.49 -0.96
N PHE A 30 -1.41 -0.68 0.07
CA PHE A 30 -2.23 -0.98 1.24
C PHE A 30 -3.09 0.22 1.61
N HIS A 31 -4.29 -0.07 2.11
CA HIS A 31 -5.25 0.94 2.58
C HIS A 31 -6.25 0.30 3.55
N PRO A 32 -6.99 1.09 4.33
CA PRO A 32 -8.02 0.56 5.21
C PRO A 32 -9.15 -0.15 4.46
N HIS A 33 -9.67 -1.24 5.04
CA HIS A 33 -10.84 -1.98 4.56
C HIS A 33 -11.95 -2.05 5.63
N GLN A 34 -12.19 -0.95 6.35
CA GLN A 34 -13.20 -0.88 7.39
C GLN A 34 -14.61 -0.72 6.81
N HIS A 35 -15.53 -1.59 7.23
CA HIS A 35 -16.93 -1.57 6.78
C HIS A 35 -17.56 -0.19 6.95
N GLY A 36 -18.08 0.37 5.84
CA GLY A 36 -18.74 1.68 5.81
C GLY A 36 -17.83 2.90 6.06
N LYS A 37 -16.51 2.71 6.24
CA LYS A 37 -15.56 3.80 6.56
C LYS A 37 -14.35 3.87 5.63
N THR A 38 -14.08 2.86 4.80
CA THR A 38 -12.93 2.80 3.87
C THR A 38 -12.77 4.08 3.05
N GLY A 39 -13.80 4.49 2.30
CA GLY A 39 -13.69 5.65 1.40
C GLY A 39 -13.34 6.93 2.15
N TYR A 40 -13.96 7.18 3.30
CA TYR A 40 -13.65 8.33 4.14
C TYR A 40 -12.21 8.28 4.65
N GLN A 41 -11.76 7.14 5.19
CA GLN A 41 -10.39 6.99 5.71
C GLN A 41 -9.32 7.15 4.62
N VAL A 42 -9.55 6.59 3.43
CA VAL A 42 -8.66 6.79 2.27
C VAL A 42 -8.68 8.24 1.79
N ALA A 43 -9.87 8.88 1.77
CA ALA A 43 -10.01 10.29 1.46
C ALA A 43 -9.22 11.17 2.45
N GLN A 44 -9.18 10.82 3.73
CA GLN A 44 -8.37 11.48 4.75
C GLN A 44 -6.85 11.16 4.67
N GLY A 45 -6.42 10.31 3.73
CA GLY A 45 -5.01 10.11 3.41
C GLY A 45 -4.44 8.74 3.81
N LEU A 46 -5.25 7.82 4.34
CA LEU A 46 -4.75 6.48 4.69
C LEU A 46 -4.60 5.60 3.45
N ALA A 47 -3.42 5.60 2.86
CA ALA A 47 -2.96 4.66 1.85
C ALA A 47 -1.41 4.68 1.77
N GLY A 48 -0.80 3.64 1.23
CA GLY A 48 0.63 3.61 0.94
C GLY A 48 0.99 2.54 -0.09
N LEU A 49 2.18 2.63 -0.68
CA LEU A 49 2.69 1.65 -1.63
C LEU A 49 3.49 0.56 -0.91
N VAL A 50 3.48 -0.65 -1.48
CA VAL A 50 4.38 -1.76 -1.16
C VAL A 50 5.00 -2.20 -2.49
N LEU A 51 6.27 -1.90 -2.67
CA LEU A 51 7.00 -2.33 -3.86
C LEU A 51 7.60 -3.70 -3.58
N LEU A 52 7.29 -4.66 -4.44
CA LEU A 52 7.92 -5.96 -4.44
C LEU A 52 8.95 -5.97 -5.56
N GLU A 53 10.19 -6.33 -5.20
CA GLU A 53 11.32 -6.45 -6.11
C GLU A 53 11.81 -7.90 -6.10
N ASP A 54 12.39 -8.33 -7.21
CA ASP A 54 12.98 -9.66 -7.33
C ASP A 54 14.27 -9.62 -8.16
N GLU A 55 14.99 -10.74 -8.19
CA GLU A 55 16.26 -10.81 -8.92
C GLU A 55 16.09 -10.64 -10.44
N ALA A 56 14.92 -11.00 -10.99
CA ALA A 56 14.65 -10.90 -12.42
C ALA A 56 14.44 -9.45 -12.86
N SER A 57 13.65 -8.69 -12.10
CA SER A 57 13.41 -7.25 -12.30
C SER A 57 14.70 -6.43 -12.15
N GLY A 58 15.56 -6.77 -11.19
CA GLY A 58 16.86 -6.12 -11.00
C GLY A 58 17.85 -6.31 -12.17
N LYS A 59 17.60 -7.25 -13.09
CA LYS A 59 18.42 -7.47 -14.31
C LYS A 59 17.91 -6.70 -15.52
N LEU A 60 16.73 -6.10 -15.42
CA LEU A 60 16.17 -5.29 -16.50
C LEU A 60 16.91 -3.95 -16.58
N ARG A 61 17.05 -3.41 -17.79
CA ARG A 61 17.64 -2.07 -18.01
C ARG A 61 16.56 -0.98 -17.89
N LEU A 62 15.85 -0.98 -16.77
CA LEU A 62 14.83 0.02 -16.43
C LEU A 62 15.42 1.06 -15.46
N PRO A 63 14.90 2.29 -15.44
CA PRO A 63 15.06 3.22 -14.32
C PRO A 63 14.68 2.54 -13.00
N MET A 64 15.46 2.77 -11.95
CA MET A 64 15.31 2.04 -10.66
C MET A 64 15.80 2.82 -9.43
N GLN A 65 16.22 4.08 -9.60
CA GLN A 65 16.53 4.98 -8.50
C GLN A 65 15.24 5.63 -8.01
N TRP A 66 14.70 5.07 -6.93
CA TRP A 66 13.47 5.55 -6.31
C TRP A 66 13.52 7.04 -5.98
N GLY A 67 12.53 7.78 -6.47
CA GLY A 67 12.40 9.22 -6.29
C GLY A 67 13.25 10.06 -7.25
N GLU A 68 14.06 9.44 -8.11
CA GLU A 68 14.93 10.13 -9.08
C GLU A 68 14.51 9.80 -10.52
N ASP A 69 14.59 8.53 -10.91
CA ASP A 69 14.16 8.04 -12.22
C ASP A 69 13.09 6.93 -12.14
N ASP A 70 12.81 6.40 -10.94
CA ASP A 70 11.65 5.60 -10.59
C ASP A 70 10.73 6.40 -9.65
N VAL A 71 9.66 6.99 -10.19
CA VAL A 71 8.83 8.00 -9.50
C VAL A 71 7.40 7.51 -9.32
N PRO A 72 6.90 7.36 -8.07
CA PRO A 72 5.52 6.97 -7.84
C PRO A 72 4.55 8.10 -8.14
N LEU A 73 3.48 7.79 -8.87
CA LEU A 73 2.37 8.72 -9.13
C LEU A 73 1.08 8.15 -8.54
N ILE A 74 0.59 8.77 -7.47
CA ILE A 74 -0.68 8.40 -6.81
C ILE A 74 -1.71 9.48 -7.14
N PHE A 75 -2.70 9.10 -7.95
CA PHE A 75 -3.80 9.99 -8.32
C PHE A 75 -4.98 9.82 -7.36
N GLN A 76 -5.48 10.93 -6.85
CA GLN A 76 -6.68 10.96 -6.03
C GLN A 76 -7.54 12.15 -6.45
N ASP A 77 -8.84 11.96 -6.54
CA ASP A 77 -9.81 13.05 -6.44
C ASP A 77 -10.40 13.04 -5.03
N LYS A 78 -10.69 14.23 -4.50
CA LYS A 78 -11.27 14.37 -3.17
C LYS A 78 -12.17 15.60 -3.16
N GLN A 79 -13.38 15.43 -2.65
CA GLN A 79 -14.23 16.52 -2.23
C GLN A 79 -14.43 16.38 -0.72
N LEU A 80 -13.69 17.19 0.04
CA LEU A 80 -13.77 17.25 1.49
C LEU A 80 -14.61 18.47 1.85
N THR A 81 -15.92 18.31 1.80
CA THR A 81 -16.90 19.33 2.23
C THR A 81 -17.53 18.95 3.54
#